data_AF-A0A8T4DF93-F1
#
_entry.id   AF-A0A8T4DF93-F1
#
_cell.length_a   1.000
_cell.length_b   1.000
_cell.length_c   1.000
_cell.angle_alpha   90.00
_cell.angle_beta   90.00
_cell.angle_gamma   90.00
#
_symmetry.space_group_name_H-M   'P 1'
#
loop_
_entity.id
_entity.type
_entity.pdbx_description
1 polymer ?
#
loop_
_entity_poly.entity_id
_entity_poly.type
_entity_poly.pdbx_seq_one_letter_code
_entity_poly.pdbx_strand_id
1 'polypeptide(L)'
;MAKSLRKKTLIIIGITIVCLIVILYGVSQVLLLHSFDKLEEQNTRQNVERVTNALSHEFSQLDTTTYDWAAWDDTYAFIEDRNEEYIASNLIDGTFADLELN
;
A
#
# COMPACT_ATOMS: atom_id res chain seq x y z
N MET A 1 -43.85 34.71 44.95
CA MET A 1 -42.39 34.42 44.98
C MET A 1 -42.01 33.09 44.29
N ALA A 2 -42.67 31.95 44.59
CA ALA A 2 -42.29 30.61 44.11
C ALA A 2 -42.26 30.39 42.58
N LYS A 3 -43.13 31.06 41.79
CA LYS A 3 -43.13 30.96 40.32
C LYS A 3 -41.81 31.47 39.68
N SER A 4 -41.16 32.47 40.27
CA SER A 4 -39.91 33.03 39.74
C SER A 4 -38.70 32.11 39.98
N LEU A 5 -38.68 31.37 41.11
CA LEU A 5 -37.61 30.41 41.40
C LEU A 5 -37.64 29.25 40.41
N ARG A 6 -38.80 28.61 40.19
CA ARG A 6 -38.92 27.50 39.23
C ARG A 6 -38.47 27.91 37.82
N LYS A 7 -38.83 29.12 37.38
CA LYS A 7 -38.40 29.66 36.08
C LYS A 7 -36.87 29.89 36.02
N LYS A 8 -36.27 30.45 37.07
CA LYS A 8 -34.81 30.62 37.16
C LYS A 8 -34.08 29.27 37.14
N THR A 9 -34.56 28.28 37.90
CA THR A 9 -33.97 26.94 37.92
C THR A 9 -34.07 26.26 36.56
N LEU A 10 -35.22 26.35 35.88
CA LEU A 10 -35.40 25.81 34.52
C LEU A 10 -34.45 26.46 33.51
N ILE A 11 -34.25 27.78 33.59
CA ILE A 11 -33.31 28.50 32.72
C ILE A 11 -31.87 28.02 32.98
N ILE A 12 -31.48 27.91 34.25
CA ILE A 12 -30.14 27.44 34.61
C ILE A 12 -29.92 26.03 34.06
N ILE A 13 -30.83 25.09 34.33
CA ILE A 13 -30.73 23.71 33.82
C ILE A 13 -30.62 23.70 32.28
N GLY A 14 -31.44 24.49 31.59
CA GLY A 14 -31.37 24.60 30.13
C GLY A 14 -30.01 25.08 29.65
N ILE A 15 -29.46 26.13 30.29
CA ILE A 15 -28.12 26.64 29.98
C ILE A 15 -27.06 25.56 30.26
N THR A 16 -27.14 24.83 31.37
CA THR A 16 -26.16 23.78 31.69
C THR A 16 -26.18 22.67 30.65
N ILE A 17 -27.38 22.26 30.19
CA ILE A 17 -27.53 21.24 29.15
C ILE A 17 -26.95 21.74 27.83
N VAL A 18 -27.26 22.97 27.43
CA VAL A 18 -26.72 23.56 26.19
C VAL A 18 -25.20 23.66 26.27
N CYS A 19 -24.64 24.15 27.38
CA CYS A 19 -23.20 24.19 27.61
C CYS A 19 -22.58 22.79 27.50
N LEU A 20 -23.19 21.79 28.14
CA LEU A 20 -22.70 20.41 28.08
C LEU A 20 -22.69 19.88 26.64
N ILE A 21 -23.76 20.11 25.87
CA ILE A 21 -23.84 19.71 24.45
C ILE A 21 -22.74 20.38 23.64
N VAL A 22 -22.52 21.69 23.81
CA VAL A 22 -21.48 22.44 23.09
C VAL A 22 -20.09 21.91 23.42
N ILE A 23 -19.80 21.65 24.70
CA ILE A 23 -18.52 21.09 25.13
C ILE A 23 -18.31 19.70 24.52
N LEU A 24 -19.30 18.80 24.63
CA LEU A 24 -19.21 17.45 24.07
C LEU A 24 -19.03 17.48 22.56
N TYR A 25 -19.75 18.37 21.87
CA TYR A 25 -19.61 18.55 20.43
C TYR A 25 -18.21 19.04 20.06
N GLY A 26 -17.68 20.04 20.77
CA GLY A 26 -16.33 20.56 20.54
C GLY A 26 -15.26 19.49 20.75
N VAL A 27 -15.34 18.73 21.85
CA VAL A 27 -14.42 17.61 22.12
C VAL A 27 -14.53 16.54 21.04
N SER A 28 -15.75 16.17 20.64
CA SER A 28 -15.97 15.17 19.60
C SER A 28 -15.38 15.62 18.26
N GLN A 29 -15.55 16.88 17.87
CA GLN A 29 -15.00 17.42 16.62
C GLN A 29 -13.47 17.37 16.63
N VAL A 30 -12.84 17.83 17.73
CA VAL A 30 -11.38 17.82 17.85
C VAL A 30 -10.85 16.38 17.78
N LEU A 31 -11.43 15.45 18.54
CA LEU A 31 -10.96 14.05 18.56
C LEU A 31 -11.16 13.35 17.22
N LEU A 32 -12.31 13.54 16.57
CA LEU A 32 -12.60 12.92 15.28
C LEU A 32 -11.66 13.46 14.20
N LEU A 33 -11.56 14.77 14.03
CA LEU A 33 -10.69 15.37 13.00
C LEU A 33 -9.24 14.91 13.17
N HIS A 34 -8.71 14.93 14.39
CA HIS A 34 -7.34 14.49 14.65
C HIS A 34 -7.13 12.98 14.39
N SER A 35 -8.18 12.17 14.56
CA SER A 35 -8.14 10.73 14.28
C SER A 35 -8.23 10.45 12.78
N PHE A 36 -9.01 11.25 12.04
CA PHE A 36 -9.13 11.15 10.58
C PHE A 36 -7.82 11.50 9.89
N ASP A 37 -7.15 12.59 10.28
CA ASP A 37 -5.86 12.98 9.68
C ASP A 37 -4.82 11.85 9.77
N LYS A 38 -4.69 11.22 10.95
CA LYS A 38 -3.77 10.09 11.16
C LYS A 38 -4.16 8.86 10.34
N LEU A 39 -5.45 8.57 10.28
CA LEU A 39 -5.96 7.43 9.51
C LEU A 39 -5.72 7.63 8.01
N GLU A 40 -5.91 8.86 7.52
CA GLU A 40 -5.70 9.24 6.13
C GLU A 40 -4.23 9.14 5.75
N GLU A 41 -3.32 9.62 6.60
CA GLU A 41 -1.87 9.47 6.39
C GLU A 41 -1.46 7.99 6.32
N GLN A 42 -1.92 7.18 7.28
CA GLN A 42 -1.60 5.75 7.29
C GLN A 42 -2.14 5.01 6.07
N ASN A 43 -3.39 5.28 5.70
CA ASN A 43 -4.04 4.64 4.55
C ASN A 43 -3.35 5.07 3.23
N THR A 44 -3.01 6.35 3.11
CA THR A 44 -2.27 6.86 1.94
C THR A 44 -0.91 6.19 1.82
N ARG A 45 -0.16 6.09 2.93
CA ARG A 45 1.14 5.40 2.95
C ARG A 45 1.02 3.93 2.55
N GLN A 46 0.05 3.20 3.11
CA GLN A 46 -0.18 1.80 2.74
C GLN A 46 -0.58 1.63 1.27
N ASN A 47 -1.40 2.54 0.73
CA ASN A 47 -1.79 2.47 -0.68
C ASN A 47 -0.61 2.74 -1.61
N VAL A 48 0.25 3.70 -1.27
CA VAL A 48 1.49 3.93 -2.02
C VAL A 48 2.39 2.69 -1.97
N GLU A 49 2.61 2.10 -0.80
CA GLU A 49 3.41 0.86 -0.66
C GLU A 49 2.84 -0.31 -1.48
N ARG A 50 1.51 -0.46 -1.53
CA ARG A 50 0.87 -1.49 -2.36
C ARG A 50 1.12 -1.26 -3.84
N VAL A 51 0.97 -0.03 -4.31
CA VAL A 51 1.20 0.32 -5.73
C VAL A 51 2.67 0.11 -6.10
N THR A 52 3.61 0.52 -5.25
CA THR A 52 5.04 0.30 -5.51
C THR A 52 5.40 -1.18 -5.54
N ASN A 53 4.81 -1.99 -4.65
CA ASN A 53 5.07 -3.43 -4.63
C ASN A 53 4.46 -4.13 -5.85
N ALA A 54 3.26 -3.74 -6.27
CA ALA A 54 2.63 -4.28 -7.48
C ALA A 54 3.47 -3.96 -8.73
N LEU A 55 3.95 -2.72 -8.86
CA LEU A 55 4.80 -2.32 -9.99
C LEU A 55 6.16 -3.03 -9.98
N SER A 56 6.78 -3.19 -8.82
CA SER A 56 8.02 -3.96 -8.67
C SER A 56 7.85 -5.42 -9.11
N HIS A 57 6.72 -6.03 -8.74
CA HIS A 57 6.38 -7.39 -9.17
C HIS A 57 6.13 -7.49 -10.68
N GLU A 58 5.51 -6.48 -11.29
CA GLU A 58 5.36 -6.41 -12.75
C GLU A 58 6.70 -6.29 -13.47
N PHE A 59 7.61 -5.43 -12.99
CA PHE A 59 8.96 -5.33 -13.56
C PHE A 59 9.73 -6.64 -13.47
N SER A 60 9.67 -7.32 -12.32
CA SER A 60 10.34 -8.62 -12.15
C SER A 60 9.80 -9.70 -13.09
N GLN A 61 8.48 -9.74 -13.30
CA GLN A 61 7.88 -10.66 -14.27
C GLN A 61 8.25 -10.30 -15.73
N LEU A 62 8.30 -9.01 -16.05
CA LEU A 62 8.68 -8.57 -17.39
C LEU A 62 10.14 -8.91 -17.69
N ASP A 63 11.04 -8.74 -16.72
CA ASP A 63 12.45 -9.10 -16.83
C ASP A 63 12.63 -10.61 -17.05
N THR A 64 11.92 -11.43 -16.27
CA THR A 64 11.91 -12.89 -16.44
C THR A 64 11.40 -13.31 -17.82
N THR A 65 10.28 -12.73 -18.27
CA THR A 65 9.71 -13.04 -19.59
C THR A 65 10.65 -12.62 -20.73
N THR A 66 11.31 -11.47 -20.58
CA THR A 66 12.27 -10.96 -21.57
C THR A 66 13.49 -11.85 -21.66
N TYR A 67 14.01 -12.31 -20.52
CA TYR A 67 15.12 -13.26 -20.46
C TYR A 67 14.75 -14.59 -21.15
N ASP A 68 13.58 -15.14 -20.85
CA ASP A 68 13.11 -16.38 -21.46
C ASP A 68 12.94 -16.26 -22.99
N TRP A 69 12.43 -15.12 -23.46
CA TRP A 69 12.27 -14.85 -24.90
C TRP A 69 13.62 -14.67 -25.60
N ALA A 70 14.59 -14.01 -24.97
CA ALA A 70 15.94 -13.88 -25.51
C ALA A 70 16.63 -15.25 -25.61
N ALA A 71 16.52 -16.08 -24.57
CA ALA A 71 17.06 -17.44 -24.58
C ALA A 71 16.40 -18.31 -25.68
N TRP A 72 15.11 -18.11 -25.95
CA TRP A 72 14.41 -18.80 -27.05
C TRP A 72 14.84 -18.31 -28.43
N ASP A 73 15.05 -17.00 -28.61
CA ASP A 73 15.56 -16.43 -29.86
C ASP A 73 16.98 -16.95 -30.16
N ASP A 74 17.86 -16.98 -29.15
CA ASP A 74 19.20 -17.53 -29.25
C ASP A 74 19.18 -19.03 -29.59
N THR A 75 18.25 -19.79 -28.99
CA THR A 75 18.06 -21.22 -29.31
C THR A 75 17.58 -21.42 -30.74
N TYR A 76 16.65 -20.58 -31.22
CA TYR A 76 16.15 -20.64 -32.60
C TYR A 76 17.25 -20.30 -33.60
N ALA A 77 18.03 -19.24 -33.35
CA ALA A 77 19.18 -18.85 -34.15
C ALA A 77 20.26 -19.96 -34.20
N PHE A 78 20.50 -20.65 -33.07
CA PHE A 78 21.42 -21.80 -33.02
C PHE A 78 20.95 -22.98 -33.87
N ILE A 79 19.65 -23.28 -33.89
CA ILE A 79 19.08 -24.37 -34.71
C ILE A 79 19.26 -24.08 -36.22
N GLU A 80 19.22 -22.81 -36.62
CA GLU A 80 19.39 -22.40 -38.02
C GLU A 80 20.87 -22.32 -38.46
N ASP A 81 21.75 -21.76 -37.62
CA ASP A 81 23.13 -21.40 -38.02
C ASP A 81 24.22 -22.33 -37.45
N ARG A 82 23.89 -23.25 -36.53
CA ARG A 82 24.84 -24.13 -35.81
C ARG A 82 26.05 -23.38 -35.23
N ASN A 83 25.82 -22.16 -34.74
CA ASN A 83 26.88 -21.27 -34.29
C ASN A 83 27.56 -21.82 -33.00
N GLU A 84 28.88 -22.04 -33.05
CA GLU A 84 29.70 -22.50 -31.92
C GLU A 84 29.76 -21.49 -30.75
N GLU A 85 29.40 -20.22 -30.99
CA GLU A 85 29.37 -19.17 -29.97
C GLU A 85 28.25 -19.37 -28.92
N TYR A 86 27.15 -20.04 -29.29
CA TYR A 86 26.09 -20.46 -28.38
C TYR A 86 26.58 -21.50 -27.35
N ILE A 87 27.51 -22.37 -27.76
CA ILE A 87 28.12 -23.37 -26.87
C ILE A 87 29.05 -22.68 -25.88
N ALA A 88 29.79 -21.65 -26.31
CA ALA A 88 30.71 -20.93 -25.45
C ALA A 88 30.02 -20.03 -24.40
N SER A 89 28.81 -19.50 -24.68
CA SER A 89 28.10 -18.61 -23.75
C SER A 89 27.10 -19.34 -22.83
N ASN A 90 26.45 -20.42 -23.29
CA ASN A 90 25.41 -21.12 -22.51
C ASN A 90 25.88 -22.40 -21.81
N LEU A 91 27.02 -22.99 -22.21
CA LEU A 91 27.60 -24.20 -21.61
C LEU A 91 28.93 -23.90 -20.89
N ILE A 92 28.95 -22.87 -20.04
CA ILE A 92 30.02 -22.69 -19.07
C ILE A 92 29.65 -23.48 -17.80
N ASP A 93 30.62 -24.13 -17.17
CA ASP A 93 30.48 -25.09 -16.05
C ASP A 93 29.59 -24.63 -14.86
N GLY A 94 29.23 -23.34 -14.78
CA GLY A 94 28.31 -22.79 -13.79
C GLY A 94 26.81 -23.10 -14.00
N THR A 95 26.38 -23.44 -15.22
CA THR A 95 24.95 -23.71 -15.52
C THR A 95 24.41 -24.92 -14.74
N PHE A 96 25.27 -25.88 -14.37
CA PHE A 96 24.88 -27.04 -13.55
C PHE A 96 24.75 -26.72 -12.06
N ALA A 97 25.37 -25.64 -11.57
CA ALA A 97 25.27 -25.23 -10.16
C ALA A 97 23.94 -24.53 -9.86
N ASP A 98 23.37 -23.79 -10.82
CA ASP A 98 22.10 -23.07 -10.67
C ASP A 98 20.86 -23.97 -10.81
N LEU A 99 21.01 -25.19 -11.37
CA LEU A 99 19.91 -26.13 -11.57
C LEU A 99 19.76 -27.18 -10.44
N GLU A 100 20.58 -27.14 -9.39
CA GLU A 100 20.58 -28.10 -8.26
C GLU A 100 20.51 -29.60 -8.67
N LEU A 101 20.99 -29.94 -9.86
CA LEU A 101 21.05 -31.33 -10.32
C LEU A 101 22.38 -31.95 -9.89
N ASN A 102 22.38 -32.53 -8.69
CA ASN A 102 23.43 -33.44 -8.19
C ASN A 102 22.91 -34.88 -8.14
#